data_AF-A0A7C6J1S3-F1
#
_entry.id   AF-A0A7C6J1S3-F1
#
_cell.length_a   1.000
_cell.length_b   1.000
_cell.length_c   1.000
_cell.angle_alpha   90.00
_cell.angle_beta   90.00
_cell.angle_gamma   90.00
#
_symmetry.space_group_name_H-M   'P 1'
#
loop_
_entity.id
_entity.type
_entity.pdbx_description
1 polymer ?
#
loop_
_entity_poly.entity_id
_entity_poly.type
_entity_poly.pdbx_seq_one_letter_code
_entity_poly.pdbx_strand_id
1 'polypeptide(L)'
;MENIDLEKFNTRTDLAYEAVTNTDQANLPDILVERSENQGINVIKTTIGPASANIVHKKPGLYYTVEIGNGDFHDNDTYERIEDVLRQVIEEVIAEEGMTGKRCLIVGLGNINVTPDSLGPYVLDNVIVTRHLFQLGTMSDDFSEVSAISPGVMGTTGIETFDIINAVKNEINVDYIIAIDALAASSIARVNKTIQVTNTGISPGSGVGNKRKELSKETTGIPVIAIGVPTVVDAVTITNETINYLLKFLANEYRGDTPRANALTGGQRLPLNYDEVKAPEDEMKQHFLGKIGLLSDENKRALIAEVLTPNGYNMMVTPKEIDADVEDLAKIISGALDQALHKAVNHS
;
A
#
# COMPACT_ATOMS: atom_id res chain seq x y z
N MET A 1 -6.75 -1.09 37.49
CA MET A 1 -7.17 -0.86 36.10
C MET A 1 -5.96 -0.28 35.39
N GLU A 2 -5.23 -1.11 34.65
CA GLU A 2 -4.17 -0.60 33.78
C GLU A 2 -4.83 0.32 32.76
N ASN A 3 -4.28 1.52 32.58
CA ASN A 3 -4.68 2.42 31.51
C ASN A 3 -4.38 1.71 30.19
N ILE A 4 -5.43 1.22 29.53
CA ILE A 4 -5.34 0.69 28.17
C ILE A 4 -4.97 1.86 27.28
N ASP A 5 -3.80 1.79 26.68
CA ASP A 5 -3.28 2.78 25.75
C ASP A 5 -4.07 2.68 24.43
N LEU A 6 -5.12 3.50 24.33
CA LEU A 6 -6.09 3.48 23.23
C LEU A 6 -5.46 3.85 21.86
N GLU A 7 -4.30 4.53 21.85
CA GLU A 7 -3.55 4.82 20.61
C GLU A 7 -3.10 3.56 19.87
N LYS A 8 -3.00 2.42 20.55
CA LYS A 8 -2.62 1.14 19.93
C LYS A 8 -3.69 0.59 18.98
N PHE A 9 -4.93 1.08 19.06
CA PHE A 9 -6.10 0.53 18.36
C PHE A 9 -6.67 1.46 17.28
N ASN A 10 -5.99 2.57 16.99
CA ASN A 10 -6.34 3.43 15.87
C ASN A 10 -6.07 2.72 14.54
N THR A 11 -6.87 3.00 13.51
CA THR A 11 -6.73 2.41 12.17
C THR A 11 -5.33 2.66 11.62
N ARG A 12 -4.51 1.60 11.56
CA ARG A 12 -3.17 1.64 10.97
C ARG A 12 -3.30 1.42 9.47
N THR A 13 -2.91 2.40 8.68
CA THR A 13 -2.77 2.27 7.24
C THR A 13 -1.44 2.83 6.79
N ASP A 14 -0.79 2.10 5.89
CA ASP A 14 0.42 2.57 5.23
C ASP A 14 0.12 3.46 4.02
N LEU A 15 -1.13 3.45 3.54
CA LEU A 15 -1.58 4.26 2.41
C LEU A 15 -1.84 5.71 2.82
N ALA A 16 -1.19 6.65 2.13
CA ALA A 16 -1.34 8.08 2.37
C ALA A 16 -2.75 8.57 2.04
N TYR A 17 -3.32 8.10 0.92
CA TYR A 17 -4.68 8.47 0.52
C TYR A 17 -5.71 8.07 1.58
N GLU A 18 -5.59 6.87 2.15
CA GLU A 18 -6.47 6.42 3.24
C GLU A 18 -6.32 7.27 4.50
N ALA A 19 -5.09 7.62 4.89
CA ALA A 19 -4.83 8.49 6.03
C ALA A 19 -5.48 9.87 5.85
N VAL A 20 -5.46 10.40 4.63
CA VAL A 20 -6.13 11.67 4.28
C VAL A 20 -7.64 11.52 4.27
N THR A 21 -8.21 10.46 3.69
CA THR A 21 -9.68 10.28 3.64
C THR A 21 -10.29 9.94 4.99
N ASN A 22 -9.54 9.29 5.87
CA ASN A 22 -9.99 8.95 7.22
C ASN A 22 -9.94 10.15 8.18
N THR A 23 -9.34 11.26 7.77
CA THR A 23 -9.21 12.49 8.56
C THR A 23 -10.14 13.57 8.01
N ASP A 24 -10.80 14.33 8.89
CA ASP A 24 -11.68 15.42 8.47
C ASP A 24 -10.90 16.48 7.67
N GLN A 25 -11.30 16.69 6.41
CA GLN A 25 -10.64 17.63 5.47
C GLN A 25 -10.55 19.07 6.00
N ALA A 26 -11.47 19.48 6.88
CA ALA A 26 -11.44 20.80 7.51
C ALA A 26 -10.19 21.06 8.36
N ASN A 27 -9.50 19.99 8.78
CA ASN A 27 -8.30 20.04 9.62
C ASN A 27 -6.98 19.91 8.82
N LEU A 28 -7.04 19.88 7.48
CA LEU A 28 -5.87 19.60 6.62
C LEU A 28 -5.56 20.81 5.71
N PRO A 29 -4.81 21.81 6.21
CA PRO A 29 -4.63 23.10 5.52
C PRO A 29 -3.69 23.04 4.30
N ASP A 30 -2.83 22.04 4.18
CA ASP A 30 -1.77 21.93 3.16
C ASP A 30 -1.74 20.56 2.48
N ILE A 31 -2.91 20.06 2.10
CA ILE A 31 -3.04 18.87 1.25
C ILE A 31 -3.65 19.25 -0.09
N LEU A 32 -3.00 18.80 -1.17
CA LEU A 32 -3.54 18.86 -2.52
C LEU A 32 -3.79 17.43 -3.01
N VAL A 33 -5.04 17.15 -3.41
CA VAL A 33 -5.44 15.86 -3.99
C VAL A 33 -5.90 16.10 -5.42
N GLU A 34 -5.17 15.55 -6.38
CA GLU A 34 -5.51 15.56 -7.79
C GLU A 34 -5.88 14.15 -8.23
N ARG A 35 -6.99 14.00 -8.93
CA ARG A 35 -7.45 12.72 -9.47
C ARG A 35 -7.38 12.78 -10.98
N SER A 36 -6.74 11.80 -11.58
CA SER A 36 -6.71 11.59 -13.02
C SER A 36 -7.13 10.16 -13.35
N GLU A 37 -7.68 9.98 -14.53
CA GLU A 37 -7.96 8.67 -15.10
C GLU A 37 -7.06 8.53 -16.33
N ASN A 38 -6.24 7.48 -16.34
CA ASN A 38 -5.31 7.19 -17.42
C ASN A 38 -5.53 5.76 -17.90
N GLN A 39 -5.87 5.59 -19.19
CA GLN A 39 -6.17 4.28 -19.77
C GLN A 39 -7.22 3.44 -18.99
N GLY A 40 -8.19 4.11 -18.33
CA GLY A 40 -9.22 3.45 -17.50
C GLY A 40 -8.75 3.06 -16.09
N ILE A 41 -7.56 3.52 -15.67
CA ILE A 41 -6.96 3.31 -14.36
C ILE A 41 -6.97 4.65 -13.61
N ASN A 42 -7.48 4.65 -12.38
CA ASN A 42 -7.49 5.85 -11.57
C ASN A 42 -6.12 6.06 -10.93
N VAL A 43 -5.59 7.27 -11.06
CA VAL A 43 -4.37 7.71 -10.40
C VAL A 43 -4.72 8.90 -9.50
N ILE A 44 -4.33 8.80 -8.23
CA ILE A 44 -4.57 9.83 -7.23
C ILE A 44 -3.22 10.38 -6.79
N LYS A 45 -2.92 11.63 -7.17
CA LYS A 45 -1.74 12.38 -6.74
C LYS A 45 -2.10 13.15 -5.48
N THR A 46 -1.42 12.85 -4.38
CA THR A 46 -1.60 13.50 -3.07
C THR A 46 -0.29 14.15 -2.66
N THR A 47 -0.29 15.49 -2.60
CA THR A 47 0.83 16.27 -2.07
C THR A 47 0.53 16.65 -0.63
N ILE A 48 1.39 16.22 0.30
CA ILE A 48 1.26 16.49 1.73
C ILE A 48 2.30 17.53 2.14
N GLY A 49 1.85 18.65 2.70
CA GLY A 49 2.73 19.64 3.28
C GLY A 49 3.09 19.38 4.75
N PRO A 50 4.06 20.12 5.32
CA PRO A 50 4.55 19.90 6.68
C PRO A 50 3.52 20.09 7.80
N ALA A 51 2.47 20.91 7.60
CA ALA A 51 1.49 21.18 8.64
C ALA A 51 0.53 19.99 8.83
N SER A 52 0.04 19.41 7.73
CA SER A 52 -0.85 18.24 7.75
C SER A 52 -0.10 16.94 8.03
N ALA A 53 1.21 16.87 7.76
CA ALA A 53 2.05 15.70 7.99
C ALA A 53 1.89 15.11 9.40
N ASN A 54 1.87 15.97 10.42
CA ASN A 54 1.70 15.54 11.82
C ASN A 54 0.29 15.05 12.15
N ILE A 55 -0.72 15.55 11.42
CA ILE A 55 -2.13 15.22 11.65
C ILE A 55 -2.45 13.86 11.02
N VAL A 56 -2.00 13.63 9.78
CA VAL A 56 -2.23 12.37 9.08
C VAL A 56 -1.17 11.30 9.40
N HIS A 57 -0.17 11.64 10.22
CA HIS A 57 0.98 10.78 10.55
C HIS A 57 1.70 10.24 9.30
N LYS A 58 1.83 11.08 8.28
CA LYS A 58 2.58 10.80 7.04
C LYS A 58 3.59 11.91 6.80
N LYS A 59 4.70 11.58 6.16
CA LYS A 59 5.74 12.57 5.87
C LYS A 59 5.29 13.57 4.80
N PRO A 60 5.79 14.82 4.85
CA PRO A 60 5.56 15.77 3.78
C PRO A 60 6.27 15.30 2.52
N GLY A 61 5.59 15.45 1.38
CA GLY A 61 6.08 15.01 0.08
C GLY A 61 4.94 14.53 -0.81
N LEU A 62 5.30 13.71 -1.79
CA LEU A 62 4.40 13.30 -2.84
C LEU A 62 4.03 11.83 -2.71
N TYR A 63 2.75 11.53 -2.92
CA TYR A 63 2.19 10.19 -2.89
C TYR A 63 1.27 9.98 -4.08
N TYR A 64 1.55 8.99 -4.90
CA TYR A 64 0.64 8.49 -5.92
C TYR A 64 -0.02 7.22 -5.42
N THR A 65 -1.32 7.11 -5.64
CA THR A 65 -2.06 5.86 -5.49
C THR A 65 -2.62 5.48 -6.86
N VAL A 66 -2.16 4.38 -7.42
CA VAL A 66 -2.65 3.78 -8.67
C VAL A 66 -3.66 2.70 -8.28
N GLU A 67 -4.93 2.89 -8.65
CA GLU A 67 -6.00 1.92 -8.36
C GLU A 67 -6.18 0.97 -9.54
N ILE A 68 -5.70 -0.26 -9.39
CA ILE A 68 -5.73 -1.31 -10.42
C ILE A 68 -7.08 -2.06 -10.49
N GLY A 69 -7.97 -1.81 -9.52
CA GLY A 69 -9.36 -2.31 -9.54
C GLY A 69 -9.48 -3.83 -9.36
N ASN A 70 -10.56 -4.42 -9.88
CA ASN A 70 -10.75 -5.88 -9.93
C ASN A 70 -10.23 -6.47 -11.26
N GLY A 71 -9.25 -5.81 -11.90
CA GLY A 71 -8.70 -6.27 -13.17
C GLY A 71 -8.25 -7.72 -13.03
N ASP A 72 -8.61 -8.55 -14.00
CA ASP A 72 -8.05 -9.90 -14.12
C ASP A 72 -6.59 -9.73 -14.58
N PHE A 73 -5.62 -10.00 -13.70
CA PHE A 73 -4.19 -9.89 -14.02
C PHE A 73 -3.78 -10.84 -15.16
N HIS A 74 -4.64 -11.80 -15.52
CA HIS A 74 -4.43 -12.69 -16.66
C HIS A 74 -4.88 -12.10 -18.01
N ASP A 75 -5.56 -10.95 -18.02
CA ASP A 75 -5.84 -10.21 -19.24
C ASP A 75 -4.62 -9.35 -19.62
N ASN A 76 -3.91 -9.76 -20.68
CA ASN A 76 -2.67 -9.13 -21.12
C ASN A 76 -2.85 -7.62 -21.43
N ASP A 77 -4.02 -7.23 -21.95
CA ASP A 77 -4.31 -5.82 -22.22
C ASP A 77 -4.41 -5.03 -20.92
N THR A 78 -5.01 -5.60 -19.87
CA THR A 78 -5.12 -4.93 -18.56
C THR A 78 -3.76 -4.83 -17.87
N TYR A 79 -2.96 -5.89 -17.97
CA TYR A 79 -1.60 -5.93 -17.47
C TYR A 79 -0.73 -4.81 -18.08
N GLU A 80 -0.71 -4.69 -19.41
CA GLU A 80 0.09 -3.67 -20.13
C GLU A 80 -0.34 -2.24 -19.76
N ARG A 81 -1.65 -1.98 -19.63
CA ARG A 81 -2.15 -0.66 -19.22
C ARG A 81 -1.69 -0.29 -17.81
N ILE A 82 -1.73 -1.23 -16.88
CA ILE A 82 -1.27 -1.00 -15.50
C ILE A 82 0.22 -0.70 -15.48
N GLU A 83 1.01 -1.52 -16.18
CA GLU A 83 2.46 -1.34 -16.29
C GLU A 83 2.80 0.04 -16.85
N ASP A 84 2.14 0.47 -17.92
CA ASP A 84 2.40 1.75 -18.58
C ASP A 84 1.99 2.96 -17.71
N VAL A 85 0.87 2.88 -17.00
CA VAL A 85 0.45 3.92 -16.05
C VAL A 85 1.42 3.98 -14.85
N LEU A 86 1.84 2.83 -14.32
CA LEU A 86 2.79 2.79 -13.21
C LEU A 86 4.17 3.33 -13.63
N ARG A 87 4.63 3.00 -14.84
CA ARG A 87 5.85 3.55 -15.44
C ARG A 87 5.82 5.07 -15.46
N GLN A 88 4.74 5.67 -15.96
CA GLN A 88 4.60 7.14 -16.04
C GLN A 88 4.69 7.78 -14.64
N VAL A 89 4.06 7.17 -13.64
CA VAL A 89 4.14 7.63 -12.24
C VAL A 89 5.58 7.54 -11.70
N ILE A 90 6.28 6.43 -11.95
CA ILE A 90 7.67 6.24 -11.51
C ILE A 90 8.59 7.26 -12.20
N GLU A 91 8.45 7.45 -13.51
CA GLU A 91 9.21 8.45 -14.28
C GLU A 91 9.00 9.88 -13.74
N GLU A 92 7.75 10.24 -13.43
CA GLU A 92 7.41 11.54 -12.85
C GLU A 92 8.08 11.73 -11.48
N VAL A 93 7.99 10.75 -10.58
CA VAL A 93 8.62 10.83 -9.25
C VAL A 93 10.15 10.91 -9.34
N ILE A 94 10.78 10.13 -10.23
CA ILE A 94 12.23 10.19 -10.47
C ILE A 94 12.65 11.55 -11.00
N ALA A 95 11.87 12.11 -11.94
CA ALA A 95 12.12 13.43 -12.52
C ALA A 95 11.95 14.56 -11.50
N GLU A 96 10.94 14.51 -10.64
CA GLU A 96 10.73 15.48 -9.56
C GLU A 96 11.89 15.50 -8.56
N GLU A 97 12.50 14.35 -8.24
CA GLU A 97 13.73 14.29 -7.42
C GLU A 97 15.01 14.64 -8.20
N GLY A 98 14.94 14.87 -9.51
CA GLY A 98 16.10 15.18 -10.35
C GLY A 98 17.06 13.99 -10.54
N MET A 99 16.54 12.76 -10.47
CA MET A 99 17.32 11.52 -10.46
C MET A 99 17.32 10.77 -11.81
N THR A 100 16.76 11.36 -12.86
CA THR A 100 16.72 10.76 -14.20
C THR A 100 18.12 10.42 -14.72
N GLY A 101 18.34 9.15 -15.09
CA GLY A 101 19.62 8.65 -15.59
C GLY A 101 20.75 8.57 -14.55
N LYS A 102 20.42 8.64 -13.25
CA LYS A 102 21.37 8.49 -12.14
C LYS A 102 21.51 7.03 -11.69
N ARG A 103 22.53 6.75 -10.88
CA ARG A 103 22.83 5.40 -10.37
C ARG A 103 21.81 5.01 -9.30
N CYS A 104 21.08 3.93 -9.53
CA CYS A 104 19.99 3.48 -8.66
C CYS A 104 20.38 2.23 -7.87
N LEU A 105 19.96 2.19 -6.60
CA LEU A 105 19.88 0.95 -5.82
C LEU A 105 18.41 0.60 -5.57
N ILE A 106 17.96 -0.52 -6.12
CA ILE A 106 16.63 -1.07 -5.88
C ILE A 106 16.73 -2.02 -4.67
N VAL A 107 15.88 -1.81 -3.67
CA VAL A 107 15.86 -2.59 -2.44
C VAL A 107 14.52 -3.30 -2.31
N GLY A 108 14.54 -4.63 -2.42
CA GLY A 108 13.37 -5.48 -2.19
C GLY A 108 13.24 -5.80 -0.70
N LEU A 109 12.40 -5.05 0.01
CA LEU A 109 12.09 -5.26 1.42
C LEU A 109 11.08 -6.41 1.58
N GLY A 110 11.17 -7.09 2.73
CA GLY A 110 10.24 -8.15 3.09
C GLY A 110 10.92 -9.47 3.42
N ASN A 111 10.10 -10.47 3.73
CA ASN A 111 10.51 -11.81 4.07
C ASN A 111 9.97 -12.82 3.05
N ILE A 112 10.87 -13.41 2.26
CA ILE A 112 10.52 -14.42 1.25
C ILE A 112 9.74 -15.63 1.80
N ASN A 113 9.85 -15.92 3.11
CA ASN A 113 9.15 -17.05 3.74
C ASN A 113 7.70 -16.73 4.13
N VAL A 114 7.25 -15.49 3.96
CA VAL A 114 5.89 -15.04 4.26
C VAL A 114 5.34 -14.45 2.98
N THR A 115 4.51 -15.19 2.23
CA THR A 115 4.05 -14.77 0.89
C THR A 115 3.53 -13.33 0.82
N PRO A 116 2.61 -12.86 1.69
CA PRO A 116 2.15 -11.48 1.59
C PRO A 116 3.27 -10.44 1.83
N ASP A 117 4.38 -10.83 2.46
CA ASP A 117 5.56 -9.99 2.72
C ASP A 117 6.72 -10.29 1.74
N SER A 118 6.51 -11.11 0.69
CA SER A 118 7.56 -11.51 -0.26
C SER A 118 7.61 -10.67 -1.54
N LEU A 119 6.76 -9.64 -1.65
CA LEU A 119 6.65 -8.81 -2.85
C LEU A 119 7.99 -8.19 -3.27
N GLY A 120 8.72 -7.56 -2.35
CA GLY A 120 10.01 -6.95 -2.66
C GLY A 120 11.01 -7.95 -3.26
N PRO A 121 11.30 -9.08 -2.58
CA PRO A 121 12.11 -10.16 -3.16
C PRO A 121 11.65 -10.60 -4.56
N TYR A 122 10.35 -10.81 -4.78
CA TYR A 122 9.83 -11.27 -6.07
C TYR A 122 9.95 -10.24 -7.18
N VAL A 123 9.79 -8.95 -6.87
CA VAL A 123 10.06 -7.90 -7.87
C VAL A 123 11.52 -7.94 -8.29
N LEU A 124 12.45 -8.09 -7.34
CA LEU A 124 13.88 -8.12 -7.63
C LEU A 124 14.33 -9.30 -8.49
N ASP A 125 13.63 -10.44 -8.42
CA ASP A 125 13.91 -11.59 -9.28
C ASP A 125 13.63 -11.31 -10.76
N ASN A 126 12.84 -10.28 -11.07
CA ASN A 126 12.41 -9.93 -12.43
C ASN A 126 13.05 -8.63 -12.97
N VAL A 127 13.70 -7.82 -12.12
CA VAL A 127 14.30 -6.53 -12.51
C VAL A 127 15.61 -6.71 -13.28
N ILE A 128 15.84 -5.87 -14.29
CA ILE A 128 17.08 -5.84 -15.06
C ILE A 128 18.18 -5.09 -14.28
N VAL A 129 19.15 -5.83 -13.76
CA VAL A 129 20.34 -5.24 -13.11
C VAL A 129 21.47 -5.00 -14.11
N THR A 130 21.97 -3.77 -14.19
CA THR A 130 22.93 -3.36 -15.23
C THR A 130 24.30 -2.95 -14.69
N ARG A 131 24.44 -2.74 -13.37
CA ARG A 131 25.68 -2.25 -12.75
C ARG A 131 26.95 -3.02 -13.17
N HIS A 132 26.88 -4.35 -13.17
CA HIS A 132 28.00 -5.20 -13.52
C HIS A 132 28.46 -5.02 -14.99
N LEU A 133 27.53 -4.68 -15.90
CA LEU A 133 27.83 -4.45 -17.31
C LEU A 133 28.45 -3.06 -17.55
N PHE A 134 28.05 -2.06 -16.77
CA PHE A 134 28.69 -0.75 -16.72
C PHE A 134 30.13 -0.84 -16.22
N GLN A 135 30.40 -1.64 -15.19
CA GLN A 135 31.76 -1.89 -14.71
C GLN A 135 32.66 -2.56 -15.75
N LEU A 136 32.07 -3.35 -16.65
CA LEU A 136 32.78 -4.00 -17.78
C LEU A 136 32.92 -3.09 -19.00
N GLY A 137 32.28 -1.91 -19.03
CA GLY A 137 32.33 -0.96 -20.14
C GLY A 137 31.56 -1.40 -21.38
N THR A 138 30.56 -2.25 -21.22
CA THR A 138 29.84 -2.92 -22.33
C THR A 138 28.43 -2.38 -22.62
N MET A 139 27.98 -1.38 -21.86
CA MET A 139 26.61 -0.84 -21.96
C MET A 139 26.50 0.40 -22.85
N SER A 140 25.32 0.56 -23.47
CA SER A 140 24.93 1.78 -24.17
C SER A 140 24.37 2.83 -23.20
N ASP A 141 24.34 4.09 -23.65
CA ASP A 141 23.81 5.23 -22.89
C ASP A 141 22.28 5.16 -22.65
N ASP A 142 21.59 4.18 -23.24
CA ASP A 142 20.14 4.00 -23.12
C ASP A 142 19.71 3.23 -21.86
N PHE A 143 20.66 2.68 -21.10
CA PHE A 143 20.41 2.01 -19.83
C PHE A 143 20.88 2.88 -18.66
N SER A 144 20.10 2.99 -17.60
CA SER A 144 20.61 3.50 -16.31
C SER A 144 21.48 2.45 -15.61
N GLU A 145 22.44 2.88 -14.79
CA GLU A 145 23.23 1.99 -13.92
C GLU A 145 22.40 1.59 -12.70
N VAL A 146 21.90 0.35 -12.70
CA VAL A 146 20.99 -0.18 -11.69
C VAL A 146 21.65 -1.33 -10.95
N SER A 147 21.57 -1.26 -9.62
CA SER A 147 21.95 -2.33 -8.69
C SER A 147 20.73 -2.73 -7.88
N ALA A 148 20.65 -3.98 -7.43
CA ALA A 148 19.53 -4.45 -6.63
C ALA A 148 19.97 -5.39 -5.50
N ILE A 149 19.31 -5.30 -4.35
CA ILE A 149 19.52 -6.21 -3.22
C ILE A 149 18.20 -6.51 -2.49
N SER A 150 18.01 -7.76 -2.06
CA SER A 150 17.02 -8.09 -1.02
C SER A 150 17.76 -8.46 0.26
N PRO A 151 17.77 -7.57 1.28
CA PRO A 151 18.53 -7.78 2.51
C PRO A 151 17.87 -8.80 3.46
N GLY A 152 16.63 -9.20 3.20
CA GLY A 152 15.82 -9.99 4.11
C GLY A 152 15.43 -9.22 5.38
N VAL A 153 15.02 -9.97 6.41
CA VAL A 153 14.57 -9.42 7.69
C VAL A 153 15.56 -9.74 8.81
N MET A 154 15.60 -8.90 9.85
CA MET A 154 16.46 -9.10 11.02
C MET A 154 16.29 -10.50 11.64
N GLY A 155 15.07 -11.06 11.62
CA GLY A 155 14.80 -12.39 12.15
C GLY A 155 15.56 -13.52 11.44
N THR A 156 15.96 -13.32 10.18
CA THR A 156 16.73 -14.29 9.39
C THR A 156 18.22 -13.96 9.34
N THR A 157 18.59 -12.68 9.34
CA THR A 157 19.98 -12.23 9.14
C THR A 157 20.71 -11.87 10.43
N GLY A 158 19.97 -11.55 11.51
CA GLY A 158 20.52 -11.00 12.75
C GLY A 158 21.03 -9.56 12.64
N ILE A 159 20.87 -8.91 11.47
CA ILE A 159 21.29 -7.53 11.21
C ILE A 159 20.05 -6.74 10.79
N GLU A 160 19.93 -5.52 11.30
CA GLU A 160 18.85 -4.62 10.88
C GLU A 160 18.93 -4.33 9.38
N THR A 161 17.81 -4.44 8.69
CA THR A 161 17.70 -4.23 7.25
C THR A 161 18.29 -2.89 6.82
N PHE A 162 18.04 -1.83 7.60
CA PHE A 162 18.60 -0.50 7.37
C PHE A 162 20.14 -0.49 7.38
N ASP A 163 20.77 -1.21 8.31
CA ASP A 163 22.23 -1.21 8.46
C ASP A 163 22.89 -1.94 7.26
N ILE A 164 22.26 -3.00 6.75
CA ILE A 164 22.69 -3.67 5.51
C ILE A 164 22.60 -2.71 4.32
N ILE A 165 21.45 -2.05 4.13
CA ILE A 165 21.23 -1.12 3.02
C ILE A 165 22.24 0.03 3.07
N ASN A 166 22.45 0.62 4.24
CA ASN A 166 23.37 1.74 4.40
C ASN A 166 24.83 1.31 4.15
N ALA A 167 25.23 0.11 4.59
CA ALA A 167 26.55 -0.43 4.29
C ALA A 167 26.77 -0.62 2.79
N VAL A 168 25.81 -1.24 2.09
CA VAL A 168 25.89 -1.44 0.63
C VAL A 168 25.91 -0.10 -0.10
N LYS A 169 25.00 0.83 0.22
CA LYS A 169 24.92 2.17 -0.36
C LYS A 169 26.26 2.91 -0.29
N ASN A 170 26.94 2.84 0.85
CA ASN A 170 28.23 3.51 1.06
C ASN A 170 29.37 2.87 0.24
N GLU A 171 29.31 1.55 0.03
CA GLU A 171 30.33 0.82 -0.74
C GLU A 171 30.17 1.04 -2.25
N ILE A 172 28.94 0.98 -2.78
CA ILE A 172 28.71 1.03 -4.22
C ILE A 172 28.47 2.42 -4.79
N ASN A 173 28.32 3.44 -3.93
CA ASN A 173 28.11 4.85 -4.29
C ASN A 173 26.96 5.05 -5.29
N VAL A 174 25.73 5.02 -4.77
CA VAL A 174 24.50 5.25 -5.55
C VAL A 174 23.94 6.65 -5.30
N ASP A 175 23.17 7.16 -6.26
CA ASP A 175 22.63 8.51 -6.21
C ASP A 175 21.25 8.56 -5.54
N TYR A 176 20.46 7.49 -5.64
CA TYR A 176 19.14 7.35 -5.00
C TYR A 176 18.76 5.87 -4.80
N ILE A 177 17.75 5.63 -3.97
CA ILE A 177 17.21 4.30 -3.67
C ILE A 177 15.76 4.20 -4.13
N ILE A 178 15.38 3.08 -4.73
CA ILE A 178 13.98 2.67 -4.88
C ILE A 178 13.72 1.50 -3.93
N ALA A 179 12.87 1.69 -2.93
CA ALA A 179 12.49 0.67 -1.97
C ALA A 179 11.14 0.07 -2.33
N ILE A 180 11.03 -1.25 -2.32
CA ILE A 180 9.81 -1.98 -2.68
C ILE A 180 9.38 -2.81 -1.48
N ASP A 181 8.17 -2.59 -1.00
CA ASP A 181 7.68 -3.21 0.25
C ASP A 181 6.22 -3.64 0.15
N ALA A 182 5.88 -4.65 0.96
CA ALA A 182 4.49 -4.99 1.20
C ALA A 182 3.93 -4.05 2.30
N LEU A 183 2.74 -3.50 2.05
CA LEU A 183 2.06 -2.57 2.95
C LEU A 183 0.85 -3.23 3.64
N ALA A 184 0.32 -2.56 4.67
CA ALA A 184 -0.99 -2.88 5.23
C ALA A 184 -2.05 -1.84 4.83
N ALA A 185 -3.21 -2.30 4.36
CA ALA A 185 -4.38 -1.45 4.11
C ALA A 185 -5.29 -1.33 5.33
N SER A 186 -6.08 -0.26 5.39
CA SER A 186 -7.19 -0.12 6.35
C SER A 186 -8.55 -0.51 5.78
N SER A 187 -8.59 -1.01 4.54
CA SER A 187 -9.79 -1.58 3.95
C SER A 187 -9.49 -2.81 3.10
N ILE A 188 -10.39 -3.80 3.17
CA ILE A 188 -10.31 -5.02 2.34
C ILE A 188 -10.36 -4.67 0.86
N ALA A 189 -11.07 -3.60 0.49
CA ALA A 189 -11.28 -3.22 -0.91
C ALA A 189 -9.98 -2.83 -1.64
N ARG A 190 -8.88 -2.55 -0.92
CA ARG A 190 -7.59 -2.13 -1.50
C ARG A 190 -6.53 -3.21 -1.51
N VAL A 191 -6.71 -4.30 -0.76
CA VAL A 191 -5.74 -5.39 -0.70
C VAL A 191 -5.52 -5.98 -2.10
N ASN A 192 -4.28 -5.99 -2.56
CA ASN A 192 -3.84 -6.38 -3.90
C ASN A 192 -4.46 -5.56 -5.05
N LYS A 193 -5.04 -4.39 -4.75
CA LYS A 193 -5.79 -3.57 -5.72
C LYS A 193 -5.33 -2.13 -5.84
N THR A 194 -4.24 -1.79 -5.17
CA THR A 194 -3.64 -0.46 -5.25
C THR A 194 -2.13 -0.54 -5.19
N ILE A 195 -1.43 0.31 -5.93
CA ILE A 195 0.02 0.47 -5.83
C ILE A 195 0.28 1.91 -5.41
N GLN A 196 1.06 2.10 -4.34
CA GLN A 196 1.46 3.41 -3.86
C GLN A 196 2.91 3.70 -4.27
N VAL A 197 3.17 4.90 -4.80
CA VAL A 197 4.53 5.38 -5.09
C VAL A 197 4.75 6.70 -4.35
N THR A 198 5.87 6.87 -3.64
CA THR A 198 6.17 8.09 -2.88
C THR A 198 7.65 8.44 -2.87
N ASN A 199 8.00 9.72 -2.79
CA ASN A 199 9.38 10.19 -2.60
C ASN A 199 9.78 10.40 -1.12
N THR A 200 8.90 10.06 -0.19
CA THR A 200 9.12 10.32 1.25
C THR A 200 9.92 9.22 1.95
N GLY A 201 10.17 8.11 1.24
CA GLY A 201 10.73 6.89 1.79
C GLY A 201 9.67 5.96 2.37
N ILE A 202 10.11 5.03 3.20
CA ILE A 202 9.26 4.00 3.80
C ILE A 202 9.68 3.67 5.23
N SER A 203 8.71 3.37 6.07
CA SER A 203 8.92 2.81 7.41
C SER A 203 8.47 1.35 7.42
N PRO A 204 9.40 0.39 7.21
CA PRO A 204 9.03 -1.00 6.97
C PRO A 204 8.30 -1.61 8.16
N GLY A 205 7.16 -2.24 7.89
CA GLY A 205 6.33 -2.89 8.91
C GLY A 205 5.58 -1.95 9.86
N SER A 206 5.46 -0.65 9.53
CA SER A 206 4.71 0.31 10.34
C SER A 206 3.22 -0.02 10.43
N GLY A 207 2.59 -0.45 9.33
CA GLY A 207 1.20 -0.91 9.29
C GLY A 207 0.93 -2.19 10.08
N VAL A 208 1.93 -3.05 10.28
CA VAL A 208 1.82 -4.26 11.11
C VAL A 208 2.24 -4.04 12.58
N GLY A 209 2.56 -2.79 12.95
CA GLY A 209 2.91 -2.41 14.32
C GLY A 209 4.38 -2.57 14.70
N ASN A 210 5.25 -2.88 13.74
CA ASN A 210 6.70 -2.92 13.96
C ASN A 210 7.29 -1.53 13.71
N LYS A 211 8.01 -0.98 14.69
CA LYS A 211 8.79 0.25 14.52
C LYS A 211 10.22 -0.11 14.07
N ARG A 212 10.39 -0.46 12.80
CA ARG A 212 11.73 -0.62 12.22
C ARG A 212 12.33 0.75 11.90
N LYS A 213 13.66 0.81 11.78
CA LYS A 213 14.34 2.02 11.29
C LYS A 213 13.80 2.37 9.91
N GLU A 214 13.43 3.63 9.78
CA GLU A 214 12.93 4.20 8.54
C GLU A 214 14.02 4.26 7.45
N LEU A 215 13.59 4.06 6.22
CA LEU A 215 14.39 4.25 5.02
C LEU A 215 13.87 5.48 4.25
N SER A 216 14.49 6.63 4.48
CA SER A 216 14.12 7.90 3.86
C SER A 216 15.35 8.73 3.52
N LYS A 217 15.13 9.90 2.92
CA LYS A 217 16.21 10.86 2.63
C LYS A 217 16.90 11.35 3.90
N GLU A 218 16.17 11.53 4.99
CA GLU A 218 16.73 11.94 6.28
C GLU A 218 17.63 10.87 6.90
N THR A 219 17.29 9.58 6.74
CA THR A 219 18.06 8.49 7.36
C THR A 219 19.24 8.05 6.49
N THR A 220 19.08 8.04 5.17
CA THR A 220 20.09 7.53 4.23
C THR A 220 20.99 8.63 3.67
N GLY A 221 20.56 9.89 3.69
CA GLY A 221 21.26 11.03 3.10
C GLY A 221 21.10 11.20 1.58
N ILE A 222 20.38 10.29 0.91
CA ILE A 222 20.08 10.36 -0.54
C ILE A 222 18.57 10.17 -0.76
N PRO A 223 17.99 10.63 -1.89
CA PRO A 223 16.57 10.44 -2.17
C PRO A 223 16.17 8.96 -2.08
N VAL A 224 15.00 8.69 -1.48
CA VAL A 224 14.40 7.36 -1.39
C VAL A 224 12.99 7.43 -1.95
N ILE A 225 12.78 6.73 -3.05
CA ILE A 225 11.45 6.51 -3.62
C ILE A 225 10.96 5.17 -3.09
N ALA A 226 9.74 5.10 -2.56
CA ALA A 226 9.14 3.87 -2.10
C ALA A 226 7.96 3.49 -2.99
N ILE A 227 7.90 2.20 -3.36
CA ILE A 227 6.78 1.55 -4.03
C ILE A 227 6.21 0.54 -3.06
N GLY A 228 4.94 0.65 -2.76
CA GLY A 228 4.29 -0.21 -1.78
C GLY A 228 2.93 -0.70 -2.23
N VAL A 229 2.64 -1.97 -1.95
CA VAL A 229 1.37 -2.61 -2.29
C VAL A 229 0.75 -3.20 -1.03
N PRO A 230 -0.51 -2.88 -0.70
CA PRO A 230 -1.16 -3.47 0.46
C PRO A 230 -1.51 -4.92 0.18
N THR A 231 -0.83 -5.85 0.85
CA THR A 231 -1.04 -7.30 0.70
C THR A 231 -1.79 -7.92 1.88
N VAL A 232 -1.90 -7.18 2.97
CA VAL A 232 -2.56 -7.58 4.20
C VAL A 232 -3.46 -6.49 4.75
N VAL A 233 -4.39 -6.92 5.60
CA VAL A 233 -5.20 -6.05 6.44
C VAL A 233 -5.30 -6.67 7.83
N ASP A 234 -5.39 -5.83 8.86
CA ASP A 234 -5.51 -6.28 10.24
C ASP A 234 -6.87 -6.96 10.50
N ALA A 235 -6.88 -8.03 11.30
CA ALA A 235 -8.10 -8.80 11.60
C ALA A 235 -9.17 -7.97 12.33
N VAL A 236 -8.78 -6.99 13.16
CA VAL A 236 -9.69 -6.04 13.81
C VAL A 236 -10.37 -5.18 12.76
N THR A 237 -9.63 -4.71 11.77
CA THR A 237 -10.15 -3.92 10.64
C THR A 237 -11.19 -4.72 9.86
N ILE A 238 -10.87 -5.95 9.45
CA ILE A 238 -11.83 -6.83 8.74
C ILE A 238 -13.10 -7.04 9.55
N THR A 239 -12.94 -7.38 10.84
CA THR A 239 -14.08 -7.70 11.70
C THR A 239 -14.98 -6.48 11.87
N ASN A 240 -14.38 -5.31 12.08
CA ASN A 240 -15.11 -4.05 12.21
C ASN A 240 -15.84 -3.67 10.91
N GLU A 241 -15.18 -3.79 9.75
CA GLU A 241 -15.81 -3.56 8.44
C GLU A 241 -16.97 -4.52 8.22
N THR A 242 -16.80 -5.81 8.55
CA THR A 242 -17.84 -6.83 8.40
C THR A 242 -19.07 -6.54 9.27
N ILE A 243 -18.87 -6.13 10.53
CA ILE A 243 -19.97 -5.72 11.42
C ILE A 243 -20.69 -4.49 10.86
N ASN A 244 -19.94 -3.49 10.39
CA ASN A 244 -20.52 -2.27 9.84
C ASN A 244 -21.29 -2.54 8.54
N TYR A 245 -20.78 -3.41 7.68
CA TYR A 245 -21.45 -3.90 6.48
C TYR A 245 -22.77 -4.60 6.84
N LEU A 246 -22.74 -5.52 7.81
CA LEU A 246 -23.93 -6.24 8.27
C LEU A 246 -24.98 -5.27 8.81
N LEU A 247 -24.57 -4.26 9.59
CA LEU A 247 -25.47 -3.23 10.10
C LEU A 247 -26.09 -2.39 8.97
N LYS A 248 -25.29 -2.00 7.97
CA LYS A 248 -25.79 -1.28 6.77
C LYS A 248 -26.82 -2.14 6.02
N PHE A 249 -26.55 -3.44 5.84
CA PHE A 249 -27.47 -4.39 5.22
C PHE A 249 -28.80 -4.47 5.99
N LEU A 250 -28.74 -4.72 7.30
CA LEU A 250 -29.92 -4.84 8.16
C LEU A 250 -30.73 -3.54 8.22
N ALA A 251 -30.07 -2.39 8.27
CA ALA A 251 -30.74 -1.09 8.26
C ALA A 251 -31.44 -0.81 6.93
N ASN A 252 -30.83 -1.22 5.80
CA ASN A 252 -31.43 -1.09 4.48
C ASN A 252 -32.68 -1.98 4.36
N GLU A 253 -32.61 -3.22 4.88
CA GLU A 253 -33.75 -4.14 4.94
C GLU A 253 -34.86 -3.60 5.85
N TYR A 254 -34.51 -3.05 7.01
CA TYR A 254 -35.48 -2.45 7.95
C TYR A 254 -36.20 -1.22 7.38
N ARG A 255 -35.49 -0.37 6.62
CA ARG A 255 -36.08 0.77 5.90
C ARG A 255 -37.01 0.34 4.75
N GLY A 256 -36.97 -0.93 4.35
CA GLY A 256 -37.69 -1.42 3.17
C GLY A 256 -37.07 -0.97 1.85
N ASP A 257 -35.86 -0.39 1.90
CA ASP A 257 -35.10 0.16 0.76
C ASP A 257 -34.32 -0.92 0.01
N THR A 258 -34.58 -2.21 0.27
CA THR A 258 -34.11 -3.28 -0.61
C THR A 258 -34.60 -2.99 -2.03
N PRO A 259 -33.71 -2.85 -3.03
CA PRO A 259 -34.15 -2.79 -4.41
C PRO A 259 -34.90 -4.10 -4.71
N ARG A 260 -36.23 -4.02 -4.78
CA ARG A 260 -37.11 -5.15 -5.15
C ARG A 260 -36.91 -5.63 -6.60
N ALA A 261 -35.89 -5.14 -7.29
CA ALA A 261 -35.61 -5.43 -8.70
C ALA A 261 -35.09 -6.86 -8.96
N ASN A 262 -34.59 -7.59 -7.95
CA ASN A 262 -33.95 -8.89 -8.16
C ASN A 262 -34.82 -10.11 -7.80
N ALA A 263 -36.13 -9.96 -7.65
CA ALA A 263 -37.04 -11.10 -7.49
C ALA A 263 -37.32 -11.87 -8.81
N LEU A 264 -36.88 -11.34 -9.96
CA LEU A 264 -37.14 -11.90 -11.29
C LEU A 264 -35.88 -12.35 -12.06
N THR A 265 -34.67 -12.07 -11.55
CA THR A 265 -33.41 -12.53 -12.14
C THR A 265 -32.85 -13.65 -11.27
N GLY A 266 -33.02 -14.89 -11.72
CA GLY A 266 -32.46 -16.05 -11.06
C GLY A 266 -30.95 -15.91 -10.85
N GLY A 267 -30.53 -15.73 -9.60
CA GLY A 267 -29.24 -16.25 -9.13
C GLY A 267 -28.08 -15.29 -8.91
N GLN A 268 -28.15 -13.99 -9.22
CA GLN A 268 -27.04 -13.09 -8.86
C GLN A 268 -27.52 -11.82 -8.17
N ARG A 269 -27.37 -11.80 -6.84
CA ARG A 269 -27.31 -10.56 -6.06
C ARG A 269 -26.06 -9.82 -6.51
N LEU A 270 -26.22 -8.77 -7.33
CA LEU A 270 -25.16 -7.78 -7.53
C LEU A 270 -24.69 -7.32 -6.14
N PRO A 271 -23.38 -7.29 -5.85
CA PRO A 271 -22.88 -6.75 -4.59
C PRO A 271 -23.35 -5.30 -4.51
N LEU A 272 -24.15 -4.98 -3.48
CA LEU A 272 -24.49 -3.59 -3.16
C LEU A 272 -23.17 -2.83 -2.98
N ASN A 273 -23.07 -1.60 -3.50
CA ASN A 273 -21.96 -0.72 -3.15
C ASN A 273 -22.22 -0.18 -1.74
N TYR A 274 -21.66 -0.81 -0.71
CA TYR A 274 -21.96 -0.49 0.69
C TYR A 274 -21.44 0.88 1.12
N ASP A 275 -20.56 1.51 0.35
CA ASP A 275 -20.11 2.88 0.58
C ASP A 275 -21.20 3.91 0.32
N GLU A 276 -22.16 3.60 -0.56
CA GLU A 276 -23.31 4.45 -0.87
C GLU A 276 -24.50 4.23 0.08
N VAL A 277 -24.46 3.18 0.90
CA VAL A 277 -25.54 2.87 1.84
C VAL A 277 -25.44 3.78 3.06
N LYS A 278 -26.50 4.59 3.25
CA LYS A 278 -26.64 5.48 4.42
C LYS A 278 -26.38 4.73 5.72
N ALA A 279 -25.46 5.26 6.51
CA ALA A 279 -25.14 4.73 7.83
C ALA A 279 -26.42 4.54 8.68
N PRO A 280 -26.47 3.47 9.50
CA PRO A 280 -27.58 3.27 10.41
C PRO A 280 -27.60 4.35 11.49
N GLU A 281 -28.80 4.80 11.85
CA GLU A 281 -29.01 5.67 13.01
C GLU A 281 -28.77 4.88 14.30
N ASP A 282 -28.43 5.57 15.39
CA ASP A 282 -28.06 4.91 16.65
C ASP A 282 -29.20 4.07 17.24
N GLU A 283 -30.47 4.47 17.02
CA GLU A 283 -31.63 3.65 17.38
C GLU A 283 -31.63 2.29 16.66
N MET A 284 -31.29 2.26 15.37
CA MET A 284 -31.19 1.02 14.60
C MET A 284 -29.97 0.19 15.02
N LYS A 285 -28.81 0.82 15.27
CA LYS A 285 -27.64 0.10 15.80
C LYS A 285 -27.96 -0.56 17.13
N GLN A 286 -28.67 0.15 18.01
CA GLN A 286 -29.11 -0.37 19.29
C GLN A 286 -30.15 -1.49 19.14
N HIS A 287 -31.06 -1.39 18.17
CA HIS A 287 -32.03 -2.43 17.89
C HIS A 287 -31.37 -3.77 17.52
N PHE A 288 -30.34 -3.75 16.67
CA PHE A 288 -29.68 -4.97 16.18
C PHE A 288 -28.56 -5.50 17.10
N LEU A 289 -27.77 -4.63 17.72
CA LEU A 289 -26.59 -5.02 18.53
C LEU A 289 -26.71 -4.66 20.02
N GLY A 290 -27.86 -4.14 20.45
CA GLY A 290 -28.05 -3.69 21.83
C GLY A 290 -27.06 -2.59 22.20
N LYS A 291 -26.56 -2.61 23.44
CA LYS A 291 -25.61 -1.61 23.95
C LYS A 291 -24.27 -1.61 23.22
N ILE A 292 -23.88 -2.70 22.56
CA ILE A 292 -22.64 -2.79 21.77
C ILE A 292 -22.72 -1.90 20.52
N GLY A 293 -23.92 -1.79 19.93
CA GLY A 293 -24.16 -0.94 18.75
C GLY A 293 -23.96 0.56 19.02
N LEU A 294 -24.02 0.97 20.29
CA LEU A 294 -23.81 2.35 20.73
C LEU A 294 -22.36 2.67 21.11
N LEU A 295 -21.46 1.68 21.07
CA LEU A 295 -20.04 1.94 21.30
C LEU A 295 -19.50 2.86 20.19
N SER A 296 -18.66 3.82 20.58
CA SER A 296 -17.84 4.55 19.62
C SER A 296 -16.98 3.57 18.82
N ASP A 297 -16.59 3.95 17.60
CA ASP A 297 -15.78 3.07 16.75
C ASP A 297 -14.44 2.71 17.40
N GLU A 298 -13.86 3.61 18.18
CA GLU A 298 -12.67 3.35 18.98
C GLU A 298 -12.90 2.26 20.04
N ASN A 299 -13.96 2.37 20.84
CA ASN A 299 -14.29 1.36 21.86
C ASN A 299 -14.67 0.01 21.25
N LYS A 300 -15.37 0.04 20.11
CA LYS A 300 -15.73 -1.17 19.36
C LYS A 300 -14.47 -1.88 18.85
N ARG A 301 -13.52 -1.15 18.27
CA ARG A 301 -12.23 -1.69 17.83
C ARG A 301 -11.41 -2.24 18.98
N ALA A 302 -11.33 -1.54 20.11
CA ALA A 302 -10.63 -2.03 21.30
C ALA A 302 -11.22 -3.36 21.80
N LEU A 303 -12.55 -3.48 21.84
CA LEU A 303 -13.24 -4.72 22.21
C LEU A 303 -12.93 -5.85 21.22
N ILE A 304 -13.00 -5.58 19.91
CA ILE A 304 -12.68 -6.57 18.87
C ILE A 304 -11.22 -7.02 19.02
N ALA A 305 -10.30 -6.08 19.26
CA ALA A 305 -8.89 -6.38 19.44
C ALA A 305 -8.66 -7.28 20.67
N GLU A 306 -9.30 -7.01 21.80
CA GLU A 306 -9.21 -7.85 23.00
C GLU A 306 -9.68 -9.29 22.74
N VAL A 307 -10.76 -9.45 21.96
CA VAL A 307 -11.29 -10.77 21.58
C VAL A 307 -10.38 -11.50 20.60
N LEU A 308 -9.78 -10.78 19.64
CA LEU A 308 -8.94 -11.36 18.60
C LEU A 308 -7.49 -11.58 19.05
N THR A 309 -7.04 -10.95 20.13
CA THR A 309 -5.66 -11.07 20.63
C THR A 309 -5.57 -11.75 22.00
N PRO A 310 -6.23 -12.90 22.25
CA PRO A 310 -6.23 -13.53 23.58
C PRO A 310 -4.83 -13.94 24.05
N ASN A 311 -3.89 -14.14 23.12
CA ASN A 311 -2.49 -14.47 23.37
C ASN A 311 -1.53 -13.28 23.12
N GLY A 312 -2.04 -12.08 22.82
CA GLY A 312 -1.25 -10.88 22.54
C GLY A 312 -0.58 -10.82 21.16
N TYR A 313 -0.96 -11.69 20.22
CA TYR A 313 -0.49 -11.65 18.83
C TYR A 313 -1.42 -10.82 17.95
N ASN A 314 -0.87 -9.94 17.12
CA ASN A 314 -1.61 -9.25 16.07
C ASN A 314 -1.87 -10.22 14.92
N MET A 315 -3.13 -10.36 14.50
CA MET A 315 -3.50 -11.21 13.37
C MET A 315 -3.67 -10.38 12.11
N MET A 316 -2.99 -10.81 11.06
CA MET A 316 -3.13 -10.25 9.71
C MET A 316 -3.92 -11.22 8.85
N VAL A 317 -4.68 -10.68 7.91
CA VAL A 317 -5.49 -11.44 6.96
C VAL A 317 -5.14 -11.03 5.55
N THR A 318 -5.09 -12.00 4.66
CA THR A 318 -4.80 -11.84 3.23
C THR A 318 -5.67 -12.81 2.42
N PRO A 319 -5.96 -12.54 1.14
CA PRO A 319 -6.66 -13.47 0.27
C PRO A 319 -5.96 -14.83 0.19
N LYS A 320 -6.73 -15.89 -0.09
CA LYS A 320 -6.17 -17.24 -0.24
C LYS A 320 -5.23 -17.35 -1.46
N GLU A 321 -5.55 -16.64 -2.53
CA GLU A 321 -4.81 -16.67 -3.80
C GLU A 321 -3.64 -15.65 -3.82
N ILE A 322 -3.21 -15.17 -2.64
CA ILE A 322 -2.14 -14.17 -2.48
C ILE A 322 -0.84 -14.55 -3.20
N ASP A 323 -0.54 -15.85 -3.31
CA ASP A 323 0.66 -16.32 -4.00
C ASP A 323 0.68 -15.88 -5.48
N ALA A 324 -0.45 -16.00 -6.17
CA ALA A 324 -0.59 -15.59 -7.56
C ALA A 324 -0.61 -14.06 -7.68
N ASP A 325 -1.37 -13.38 -6.82
CA ASP A 325 -1.47 -11.92 -6.83
C ASP A 325 -0.09 -11.26 -6.63
N VAL A 326 0.72 -11.75 -5.70
CA VAL A 326 2.07 -11.22 -5.44
C VAL A 326 3.00 -11.49 -6.62
N GLU A 327 2.89 -12.64 -7.29
CA GLU A 327 3.70 -12.95 -8.46
C GLU A 327 3.36 -12.02 -9.65
N ASP A 328 2.08 -11.80 -9.92
CA ASP A 328 1.63 -10.94 -11.02
C ASP A 328 1.96 -9.47 -10.74
N LEU A 329 1.71 -8.99 -9.51
CA LEU A 329 2.10 -7.65 -9.09
C LEU A 329 3.62 -7.46 -9.13
N ALA A 330 4.40 -8.50 -8.81
CA ALA A 330 5.84 -8.42 -8.90
C ALA A 330 6.31 -8.17 -10.34
N LYS A 331 5.73 -8.88 -11.31
CA LYS A 331 6.04 -8.71 -12.74
C LYS A 331 5.63 -7.32 -13.26
N ILE A 332 4.44 -6.82 -12.86
CA ILE A 332 3.96 -5.48 -13.23
C ILE A 332 4.93 -4.41 -12.71
N ILE A 333 5.32 -4.50 -11.44
CA ILE A 333 6.21 -3.51 -10.82
C ILE A 333 7.61 -3.60 -11.44
N SER A 334 8.16 -4.80 -11.69
CA SER A 334 9.47 -4.94 -12.33
C SER A 334 9.46 -4.41 -13.76
N GLY A 335 8.43 -4.72 -14.55
CA GLY A 335 8.30 -4.22 -15.93
C GLY A 335 8.21 -2.69 -15.98
N ALA A 336 7.36 -2.10 -15.13
CA ALA A 336 7.24 -0.65 -15.02
C ALA A 336 8.56 0.02 -14.58
N LEU A 337 9.30 -0.61 -13.64
CA LEU A 337 10.62 -0.14 -13.22
C LEU A 337 11.64 -0.21 -14.34
N ASP A 338 11.72 -1.33 -15.04
CA ASP A 338 12.68 -1.53 -16.12
C ASP A 338 12.43 -0.55 -17.26
N GLN A 339 11.16 -0.33 -17.65
CA GLN A 339 10.80 0.66 -18.66
C GLN A 339 11.11 2.11 -18.22
N ALA A 340 10.87 2.45 -16.95
CA ALA A 340 11.15 3.77 -16.40
C ALA A 340 12.65 4.05 -16.26
N LEU A 341 13.46 3.03 -15.95
CA LEU A 341 14.89 3.16 -15.71
C LEU A 341 15.73 2.97 -16.98
N HIS A 342 15.27 2.14 -17.91
CA HIS A 342 16.00 1.78 -19.13
C HIS A 342 15.22 2.25 -20.36
N LYS A 343 15.69 3.32 -21.00
CA LYS A 343 15.08 3.86 -22.23
C LYS A 343 15.03 2.85 -23.36
N ALA A 344 16.00 1.92 -23.40
CA ALA A 344 16.04 0.83 -24.37
C ALA A 344 14.92 -0.21 -24.19
N VAL A 345 14.31 -0.29 -23.00
CA VAL A 345 13.23 -1.25 -22.69
C VAL A 345 11.86 -0.67 -23.07
N ASN A 346 11.75 0.66 -23.29
CA ASN A 346 10.56 1.28 -23.88
C ASN A 346 10.41 0.81 -25.34
N HIS A 347 9.81 -0.36 -25.54
CA HIS A 347 9.48 -0.91 -26.85
C HIS A 347 7.96 -1.08 -26.99
N SER A 348 7.39 -0.12 -27.74
CA SER A 348 6.12 -0.15 -28.51
C SER A 348 4.92 0.50 -27.83
#